data_AF-A0A7C9JES8-F1
#
_entry.id   AF-A0A7C9JES8-F1
#
_cell.length_a   1.000
_cell.length_b   1.000
_cell.length_c   1.000
_cell.angle_alpha   90.00
_cell.angle_beta   90.00
_cell.angle_gamma   90.00
#
_symmetry.space_group_name_H-M   'P 1'
#
loop_
_entity.id
_entity.type
_entity.pdbx_description
1 polymer ?
#
loop_
_entity_poly.entity_id
_entity_poly.type
_entity_poly.pdbx_seq_one_letter_code
_entity_poly.pdbx_strand_id
1 'polypeptide(L)'
;MIVRLLRFEVDGLVSVGRWLLRRPDVPAGAVAVPYAKAQNPLLTVFLVVQVVETVGVELLLRGLGVPEAVRVPLLALGVYGSVMVAGMIASGVVRPHVVTGAELRVRLGHYLDVRVPVELIEGTGTVRGYESSLKVDGERLIVPVGSQTNTRVTLREPITVTRPLGRTAEVRVIDFYAESPPAAVGRPSSAHGR
;
A
#
# COMPACT_ATOMS: atom_id res chain seq x y z
N MET A 1 2.79 -15.65 13.59
CA MET A 1 2.68 -14.18 13.73
C MET A 1 4.02 -13.50 13.50
N ILE A 2 5.09 -13.88 14.22
CA ILE A 2 6.44 -13.27 14.12
C ILE A 2 7.02 -13.33 12.68
N VAL A 3 6.94 -14.47 11.99
CA VAL A 3 7.43 -14.61 10.61
C VAL A 3 6.74 -13.66 9.63
N ARG A 4 5.46 -13.31 9.87
CA ARG A 4 4.75 -12.35 9.02
C ARG A 4 5.21 -10.92 9.29
N LEU A 5 5.51 -10.58 10.54
CA LEU A 5 6.05 -9.27 10.92
C LEU A 5 7.40 -9.03 10.25
N LEU A 6 8.31 -10.01 10.35
CA LEU A 6 9.63 -9.94 9.72
C LEU A 6 9.54 -9.87 8.19
N ARG A 7 8.56 -10.55 7.57
CA ARG A 7 8.31 -10.41 6.13
C ARG A 7 7.90 -9.00 5.76
N PHE A 8 7.06 -8.33 6.56
CA PHE A 8 6.71 -6.93 6.29
C PHE A 8 7.94 -6.03 6.30
N GLU A 9 8.84 -6.21 7.27
CA GLU A 9 10.10 -5.46 7.34
C GLU A 9 10.98 -5.69 6.11
N VAL A 10 11.17 -6.95 5.70
CA VAL A 10 11.96 -7.31 4.52
C VAL A 10 11.31 -6.78 3.23
N ASP A 11 9.99 -6.93 3.07
CA ASP A 11 9.28 -6.46 1.89
C ASP A 11 9.27 -4.93 1.78
N GLY A 12 9.27 -4.24 2.93
CA GLY A 12 9.50 -2.80 3.03
C GLY A 12 10.88 -2.41 2.49
N LEU A 13 11.95 -3.06 2.98
CA LEU A 13 13.33 -2.85 2.51
C LEU A 13 13.49 -3.14 1.01
N VAL A 14 12.92 -4.24 0.52
CA VAL A 14 12.90 -4.59 -0.91
C VAL A 14 12.18 -3.51 -1.71
N SER A 15 11.09 -2.94 -1.18
CA SER A 15 10.38 -1.86 -1.84
C SER A 15 11.21 -0.57 -1.93
N VAL A 16 11.98 -0.24 -0.89
CA VAL A 16 12.98 0.85 -0.94
C VAL A 16 14.00 0.59 -2.04
N GLY A 17 14.59 -0.61 -2.09
CA GLY A 17 15.55 -0.99 -3.12
C GLY A 17 14.97 -0.88 -4.53
N ARG A 18 13.74 -1.37 -4.74
CA ARG A 18 13.02 -1.24 -6.02
C ARG A 18 12.74 0.21 -6.39
N TRP A 19 12.39 1.05 -5.43
CA TRP A 19 12.12 2.47 -5.65
C TRP A 19 13.39 3.22 -6.08
N LEU A 20 14.50 2.98 -5.37
CA LEU A 20 15.81 3.53 -5.72
C LEU A 20 16.28 3.07 -7.11
N LEU A 21 16.05 1.79 -7.45
CA LEU A 21 16.37 1.22 -8.77
C LEU A 21 15.33 1.57 -9.85
N ARG A 22 14.26 2.31 -9.52
CA ARG A 22 13.13 2.63 -10.41
C ARG A 22 12.52 1.42 -11.11
N ARG A 23 12.37 0.30 -10.36
CA ARG A 23 11.80 -0.98 -10.85
C ARG A 23 10.42 -1.26 -10.23
N PRO A 24 9.33 -0.73 -10.80
CA PRO A 24 7.98 -0.99 -10.30
C PRO A 24 7.58 -2.47 -10.51
N ASP A 25 6.75 -2.99 -9.61
CA ASP A 25 6.21 -4.35 -9.62
C ASP A 25 4.97 -4.47 -10.51
N VAL A 26 5.15 -4.16 -11.80
CA VAL A 26 4.08 -4.19 -12.80
C VAL A 26 4.44 -5.24 -13.86
N PRO A 27 3.64 -6.32 -14.00
CA PRO A 27 3.84 -7.32 -15.06
C PRO A 27 3.78 -6.68 -16.46
N ALA A 28 4.55 -7.23 -17.40
CA ALA A 28 4.48 -6.81 -18.79
C ALA A 28 3.06 -6.99 -19.36
N GLY A 29 2.54 -5.97 -20.04
CA GLY A 29 1.17 -5.97 -20.57
C GLY A 29 0.07 -5.64 -19.56
N ALA A 30 0.42 -5.30 -18.31
CA ALA A 30 -0.55 -4.90 -17.30
C ALA A 30 -0.69 -3.38 -17.19
N VAL A 31 -1.88 -2.89 -16.84
CA VAL A 31 -2.15 -1.48 -16.59
C VAL A 31 -1.98 -1.19 -15.10
N ALA A 32 -1.09 -0.25 -14.79
CA ALA A 32 -0.89 0.22 -13.41
C ALA A 32 -1.95 1.25 -13.03
N VAL A 33 -2.58 1.05 -11.88
CA VAL A 33 -3.54 1.99 -11.28
C VAL A 33 -2.93 2.52 -9.98
N PRO A 34 -2.31 3.73 -10.00
CA PRO A 34 -1.62 4.27 -8.84
C PRO A 34 -2.61 4.76 -7.77
N TYR A 35 -2.15 4.72 -6.52
CA TYR A 35 -2.83 5.28 -5.35
C TYR A 35 -1.89 6.14 -4.48
N ALA A 36 -0.60 6.18 -4.82
CA ALA A 36 0.46 6.69 -3.96
C ALA A 36 0.29 8.17 -3.63
N LYS A 37 -0.30 9.00 -4.50
CA LYS A 37 -0.47 10.44 -4.23
C LYS A 37 -1.41 10.74 -3.07
N ALA A 38 -2.34 9.85 -2.74
CA ALA A 38 -3.23 10.05 -1.59
C ALA A 38 -2.56 9.74 -0.24
N GLN A 39 -1.54 8.87 -0.24
CA GLN A 39 -0.86 8.41 0.98
C GLN A 39 0.47 9.12 1.22
N ASN A 40 1.25 9.32 0.17
CA ASN A 40 2.65 9.71 0.30
C ASN A 40 2.89 11.12 0.84
N PRO A 41 2.08 12.17 0.57
CA PRO A 41 2.37 13.51 1.06
C PRO A 41 2.47 13.56 2.60
N LEU A 42 1.48 13.00 3.30
CA LEU A 42 1.47 12.98 4.76
C LEU A 42 2.62 12.13 5.32
N LEU A 43 2.87 10.95 4.75
CA LEU A 43 3.98 10.10 5.18
C LEU A 43 5.34 10.74 4.92
N THR A 44 5.47 11.53 3.85
CA THR A 44 6.72 12.23 3.53
C THR A 44 6.98 13.34 4.55
N VAL A 45 5.96 14.13 4.92
CA VAL A 45 6.08 15.12 6.00
C VAL A 45 6.47 14.43 7.30
N PHE A 46 5.78 13.33 7.66
CA PHE A 46 6.09 12.56 8.85
C PHE A 46 7.53 12.05 8.86
N LEU A 47 8.01 11.50 7.73
CA LEU A 47 9.39 11.05 7.57
C LEU A 47 10.41 12.18 7.77
N VAL A 48 10.17 13.35 7.16
CA VAL A 48 11.07 14.50 7.31
C VAL A 48 11.13 14.95 8.76
N VAL A 49 9.98 15.08 9.42
CA VAL A 49 9.90 15.43 10.85
C VAL A 49 10.64 14.40 11.70
N GLN A 50 10.44 13.11 11.44
CA GLN A 50 11.10 12.04 12.20
C GLN A 50 12.62 12.03 12.03
N VAL A 51 13.13 12.33 10.82
CA VAL A 51 14.58 12.49 10.57
C VAL A 51 15.13 13.70 11.31
N VAL A 52 14.46 14.86 11.23
CA VAL A 52 14.87 16.07 11.95
C VAL A 52 14.86 15.85 13.46
N GLU A 53 13.82 15.21 13.99
CA GLU A 53 13.72 14.84 15.40
C GLU A 53 14.87 13.91 15.82
N THR A 54 15.13 12.86 15.04
CA THR A 54 16.22 11.91 15.32
C THR A 54 17.58 12.61 15.39
N VAL A 55 17.86 13.51 14.45
CA VAL A 55 19.10 14.31 14.43
C VAL A 55 19.14 15.28 15.61
N GLY A 56 18.04 15.99 15.89
CA GLY A 56 17.94 16.94 16.99
C GLY A 56 18.15 16.29 18.36
N VAL A 57 17.54 15.13 18.59
CA VAL A 57 17.71 14.34 19.82
C VAL A 57 19.17 13.90 19.97
N GLU A 58 19.80 13.38 18.93
CA GLU A 58 21.20 12.96 19.01
C GLU A 58 22.14 14.14 19.29
N LEU A 59 21.92 15.31 18.67
CA LEU A 59 22.71 16.52 18.93
C LEU A 59 22.49 17.05 20.36
N LEU A 60 21.26 17.01 20.86
CA LEU A 60 20.94 17.41 22.23
C LEU A 60 21.62 16.49 23.24
N LEU A 61 21.53 15.18 23.06
CA LEU A 61 22.15 14.21 23.97
C LEU A 61 23.67 14.30 23.95
N ARG A 62 24.29 14.60 22.79
CA ARG A 62 25.72 14.96 22.68
C ARG A 62 26.05 16.18 23.52
N GLY A 63 25.28 17.26 23.38
CA GLY A 63 25.50 18.51 24.10
C GLY A 63 25.34 18.38 25.62
N LEU A 64 24.46 17.48 26.06
CA LEU A 64 24.25 17.18 27.48
C LEU A 64 25.27 16.18 28.07
N GLY A 65 26.23 15.69 27.28
CA GLY A 65 27.23 14.74 27.74
C GLY A 65 26.67 13.36 28.09
N VAL A 66 25.53 12.98 27.49
CA VAL A 66 24.89 11.68 27.76
C VAL A 66 25.80 10.54 27.24
N PRO A 67 25.96 9.43 27.98
CA PRO A 67 26.80 8.32 27.56
C PRO A 67 26.37 7.71 26.22
N GLU A 68 27.35 7.24 25.45
CA GLU A 68 27.10 6.59 24.15
C GLU A 68 26.19 5.36 24.27
N ALA A 69 26.27 4.63 25.39
CA ALA A 69 25.43 3.47 25.67
C ALA A 69 23.93 3.78 25.65
N VAL A 70 23.52 5.04 25.87
CA VAL A 70 22.12 5.48 25.78
C VAL A 70 21.81 6.10 24.41
N ARG A 71 22.75 6.90 23.89
CA ARG A 71 22.59 7.63 22.63
C ARG A 71 22.51 6.72 21.42
N VAL A 72 23.41 5.75 21.32
CA VAL A 72 23.52 4.86 20.15
C VAL A 72 22.23 4.05 19.94
N PRO A 73 21.63 3.41 20.97
CA PRO A 73 20.34 2.74 20.81
C PRO A 73 19.19 3.68 20.39
N LEU A 74 19.12 4.90 20.93
CA LEU A 74 18.09 5.87 20.56
C LEU A 74 18.24 6.33 19.11
N LEU A 75 19.47 6.62 18.68
CA LEU A 75 19.76 6.94 17.28
C LEU A 75 19.38 5.78 16.36
N ALA A 76 19.77 4.55 16.73
CA ALA A 76 19.43 3.36 15.97
C ALA A 76 17.91 3.17 15.85
N LEU A 77 17.15 3.44 16.91
CA LEU A 77 15.70 3.38 16.90
C LEU A 77 15.08 4.45 15.99
N GLY A 78 15.58 5.68 16.02
CA GLY A 78 15.12 6.77 15.13
C GLY A 78 15.40 6.49 13.65
N VAL A 79 16.60 5.97 13.35
CA VAL A 79 16.98 5.53 12.00
C VAL A 79 16.11 4.37 11.54
N TYR A 80 15.91 3.36 12.39
CA TYR A 80 15.05 2.22 12.10
C TYR A 80 13.61 2.68 11.77
N GLY A 81 13.03 3.55 12.59
CA GLY A 81 11.70 4.13 12.34
C GLY A 81 11.61 4.84 11.00
N SER A 82 12.63 5.64 10.66
CA SER A 82 12.71 6.37 9.39
C SER A 82 12.80 5.42 8.18
N VAL A 83 13.59 4.35 8.28
CA VAL A 83 13.67 3.31 7.24
C VAL A 83 12.33 2.61 7.05
N MET A 84 11.61 2.33 8.14
CA MET A 84 10.29 1.70 8.07
C MET A 84 9.27 2.60 7.35
N VAL A 85 9.22 3.90 7.68
CA VAL A 85 8.34 4.86 7.00
C VAL A 85 8.72 5.01 5.52
N ALA A 86 10.00 5.09 5.21
CA ALA A 86 10.49 5.12 3.83
C ALA A 86 10.06 3.86 3.05
N GLY A 87 10.11 2.69 3.67
CA GLY A 87 9.60 1.43 3.12
C GLY A 87 8.10 1.48 2.82
N MET A 88 7.30 2.10 3.68
CA MET A 88 5.87 2.30 3.44
C MET A 88 5.63 3.15 2.19
N ILE A 89 6.28 4.32 2.12
CA ILE A 89 6.18 5.24 0.97
C ILE A 89 6.61 4.54 -0.31
N ALA A 90 7.79 3.89 -0.29
CA ALA A 90 8.34 3.19 -1.43
C ALA A 90 7.41 2.06 -1.90
N SER A 91 6.82 1.30 -0.96
CA SER A 91 5.90 0.21 -1.29
C SER A 91 4.63 0.71 -2.00
N GLY A 92 4.09 1.86 -1.59
CA GLY A 92 2.96 2.50 -2.26
C GLY A 92 3.26 2.92 -3.71
N VAL A 93 4.50 3.37 -3.96
CA VAL A 93 4.95 3.79 -5.31
C VAL A 93 5.23 2.59 -6.21
N VAL A 94 5.97 1.60 -5.72
CA VAL A 94 6.45 0.49 -6.56
C VAL A 94 5.43 -0.64 -6.71
N ARG A 95 4.39 -0.68 -5.88
CA ARG A 95 3.33 -1.71 -5.94
C ARG A 95 1.96 -1.05 -6.14
N PRO A 96 1.70 -0.45 -7.32
CA PRO A 96 0.37 0.06 -7.64
C PRO A 96 -0.62 -1.11 -7.73
N HIS A 97 -1.91 -0.79 -7.77
CA HIS A 97 -2.88 -1.78 -8.22
C HIS A 97 -2.60 -2.14 -9.68
N VAL A 98 -2.95 -3.35 -10.09
CA VAL A 98 -2.63 -3.85 -11.43
C VAL A 98 -3.89 -4.44 -12.04
N VAL A 99 -4.19 -4.04 -13.28
CA VAL A 99 -5.26 -4.63 -14.08
C VAL A 99 -4.63 -5.37 -15.25
N THR A 100 -5.02 -6.61 -15.45
CA THR A 100 -4.68 -7.42 -16.62
C THR A 100 -5.97 -7.87 -17.32
N GLY A 101 -5.87 -8.52 -18.47
CA GLY A 101 -7.04 -9.11 -19.13
C GLY A 101 -7.72 -10.24 -18.34
N ALA A 102 -7.01 -10.86 -17.38
CA ALA A 102 -7.50 -12.01 -16.62
C ALA A 102 -7.80 -11.69 -15.15
N GLU A 103 -7.09 -10.74 -14.55
CA GLU A 103 -7.23 -10.42 -13.13
C GLU A 103 -7.02 -8.93 -12.80
N LEU A 104 -7.75 -8.47 -11.80
CA LEU A 104 -7.55 -7.25 -11.05
C LEU A 104 -6.80 -7.58 -9.75
N ARG A 105 -5.66 -6.93 -9.54
CA ARG A 105 -4.84 -7.05 -8.31
C ARG A 105 -4.99 -5.78 -7.49
N VAL A 106 -5.74 -5.86 -6.38
CA VAL A 106 -5.88 -4.78 -5.41
C VAL A 106 -4.77 -4.92 -4.36
N ARG A 107 -3.93 -3.89 -4.26
CA ARG A 107 -2.68 -3.90 -3.48
C ARG A 107 -2.58 -2.73 -2.53
N LEU A 108 -2.21 -2.97 -1.28
CA LEU A 108 -1.83 -1.91 -0.35
C LEU A 108 -0.37 -2.09 0.04
N GLY A 109 0.53 -1.45 -0.72
CA GLY A 109 1.98 -1.62 -0.60
C GLY A 109 2.36 -3.10 -0.58
N HIS A 110 3.06 -3.49 0.48
CA HIS A 110 3.40 -4.89 0.77
C HIS A 110 2.48 -5.51 1.85
N TYR A 111 1.48 -4.77 2.33
CA TYR A 111 0.58 -5.17 3.41
C TYR A 111 -0.57 -6.06 2.92
N LEU A 112 -1.05 -5.82 1.70
CA LEU A 112 -2.17 -6.53 1.10
C LEU A 112 -1.93 -6.76 -0.39
N ASP A 113 -2.19 -7.98 -0.86
CA ASP A 113 -2.32 -8.32 -2.28
C ASP A 113 -3.55 -9.23 -2.43
N VAL A 114 -4.60 -8.69 -3.06
CA VAL A 114 -5.85 -9.40 -3.34
C VAL A 114 -5.97 -9.55 -4.85
N ARG A 115 -6.12 -10.80 -5.29
CA ARG A 115 -6.31 -11.14 -6.70
C ARG A 115 -7.77 -11.46 -6.96
N VAL A 116 -8.33 -10.77 -7.94
CA VAL A 116 -9.73 -10.87 -8.34
C VAL A 116 -9.75 -11.25 -9.82
N PRO A 117 -10.19 -12.47 -10.19
CA PRO A 117 -10.40 -12.83 -11.59
C PRO A 117 -11.42 -11.89 -12.24
N VAL A 118 -11.15 -11.44 -13.46
CA VAL A 118 -12.03 -10.50 -14.17
C VAL A 118 -13.39 -11.14 -14.48
N GLU A 119 -13.45 -12.45 -14.73
CA GLU A 119 -14.70 -13.18 -14.93
C GLU A 119 -15.67 -13.11 -13.74
N LEU A 120 -15.13 -12.94 -12.51
CA LEU A 120 -15.94 -12.84 -11.30
C LEU A 120 -16.45 -11.41 -11.06
N ILE A 121 -15.98 -10.41 -11.80
CA ILE A 121 -16.43 -9.03 -11.63
C ILE A 121 -17.84 -8.89 -12.19
N GLU A 122 -18.80 -8.60 -11.30
CA GLU A 122 -20.17 -8.28 -11.66
C GLU A 122 -20.26 -6.82 -12.16
N GLY A 123 -19.56 -5.91 -11.48
CA GLY A 123 -19.57 -4.51 -11.84
C GLY A 123 -18.53 -3.68 -11.09
N THR A 124 -18.29 -2.50 -11.63
CA THR A 124 -17.43 -1.47 -11.03
C THR A 124 -18.24 -0.19 -10.83
N GLY A 125 -18.13 0.42 -9.67
CA GLY A 125 -18.84 1.66 -9.35
C GLY A 125 -17.95 2.67 -8.63
N THR A 126 -18.33 3.94 -8.72
CA THR A 126 -17.71 5.00 -7.91
C THR A 126 -18.42 5.07 -6.57
N VAL A 127 -17.65 5.08 -5.49
CA VAL A 127 -18.15 5.29 -4.13
C VAL A 127 -17.39 6.43 -3.48
N ARG A 128 -17.85 6.92 -2.33
CA ARG A 128 -17.07 7.82 -1.49
C ARG A 128 -17.16 7.32 -0.07
N GLY A 129 -16.09 6.70 0.41
CA GLY A 129 -16.00 6.18 1.77
C GLY A 129 -14.81 6.76 2.50
N TYR A 130 -14.98 7.04 3.79
CA TYR A 130 -13.91 7.49 4.68
C TYR A 130 -13.72 6.47 5.79
N GLU A 131 -12.56 5.83 5.80
CA GLU A 131 -12.24 4.76 6.74
C GLU A 131 -10.77 4.87 7.12
N SER A 132 -10.47 4.83 8.42
CA SER A 132 -9.11 5.07 8.94
C SER A 132 -8.16 3.88 8.73
N SER A 133 -8.69 2.68 8.49
CA SER A 133 -7.90 1.47 8.42
C SER A 133 -8.54 0.38 7.56
N LEU A 134 -7.70 -0.55 7.09
CA LEU A 134 -8.15 -1.75 6.40
C LEU A 134 -9.01 -2.60 7.33
N LYS A 135 -10.25 -2.86 6.91
CA LYS A 135 -11.18 -3.72 7.64
C LYS A 135 -12.04 -4.54 6.69
N VAL A 136 -12.58 -5.61 7.25
CA VAL A 136 -13.62 -6.42 6.61
C VAL A 136 -14.89 -6.21 7.41
N ASP A 137 -15.95 -5.82 6.72
CA ASP A 137 -17.28 -5.53 7.27
C ASP A 137 -18.30 -6.44 6.60
N GLY A 138 -18.64 -7.55 7.25
CA GLY A 138 -19.36 -8.66 6.60
C GLY A 138 -18.59 -9.19 5.39
N GLU A 139 -19.24 -9.18 4.22
CA GLU A 139 -18.65 -9.59 2.93
C GLU A 139 -17.92 -8.45 2.20
N ARG A 140 -17.68 -7.32 2.86
CA ARG A 140 -17.08 -6.14 2.23
C ARG A 140 -15.65 -5.93 2.73
N LEU A 141 -14.69 -6.00 1.81
CA LEU A 141 -13.31 -5.60 2.04
C LEU A 141 -13.17 -4.10 1.78
N ILE A 142 -12.62 -3.37 2.75
CA ILE A 142 -12.33 -1.94 2.62
C ILE A 142 -10.81 -1.76 2.68
N VAL A 143 -10.24 -1.20 1.62
CA VAL A 143 -8.82 -0.91 1.45
C VAL A 143 -8.64 0.60 1.31
N PRO A 144 -8.67 1.35 2.41
CA PRO A 144 -8.52 2.80 2.34
C PRO A 144 -7.07 3.20 2.07
N VAL A 145 -6.89 4.25 1.27
CA VAL A 145 -5.60 4.94 1.07
C VAL A 145 -5.82 6.41 1.42
N GLY A 146 -5.00 6.97 2.31
CA GLY A 146 -5.21 8.35 2.79
C GLY A 146 -6.59 8.53 3.44
N SER A 147 -7.05 7.50 4.16
CA SER A 147 -8.37 7.40 4.79
C SER A 147 -9.57 7.47 3.83
N GLN A 148 -9.36 7.18 2.54
CA GLN A 148 -10.37 7.32 1.49
C GLN A 148 -10.52 6.04 0.68
N THR A 149 -11.73 5.84 0.16
CA THR A 149 -12.05 4.86 -0.89
C THR A 149 -12.92 5.56 -1.93
N ASN A 150 -12.66 5.29 -3.20
CA ASN A 150 -13.40 5.92 -4.30
C ASN A 150 -13.92 4.95 -5.36
N THR A 151 -13.50 3.68 -5.31
CA THR A 151 -13.83 2.65 -6.27
C THR A 151 -14.41 1.45 -5.55
N ARG A 152 -15.52 0.92 -6.05
CA ARG A 152 -16.16 -0.32 -5.60
C ARG A 152 -16.14 -1.34 -6.72
N VAL A 153 -15.77 -2.56 -6.37
CA VAL A 153 -15.91 -3.74 -7.23
C VAL A 153 -16.85 -4.72 -6.55
N THR A 154 -17.91 -5.12 -7.24
CA THR A 154 -18.84 -6.17 -6.83
C THR A 154 -18.54 -7.45 -7.58
N LEU A 155 -18.57 -8.57 -6.87
CA LEU A 155 -18.25 -9.90 -7.39
C LEU A 155 -19.51 -10.74 -7.52
N ARG A 156 -19.56 -11.56 -8.57
CA ARG A 156 -20.63 -12.55 -8.82
C ARG A 156 -20.64 -13.63 -7.74
N GLU A 157 -19.43 -14.06 -7.35
CA GLU A 157 -19.20 -15.09 -6.35
C GLU A 157 -18.22 -14.55 -5.30
N PRO A 158 -18.37 -14.93 -4.02
CA PRO A 158 -17.44 -14.52 -2.98
C PRO A 158 -16.05 -15.11 -3.22
N ILE A 159 -15.01 -14.33 -2.93
CA ILE A 159 -13.62 -14.79 -2.95
C ILE A 159 -13.03 -14.79 -1.55
N THR A 160 -12.13 -15.73 -1.27
CA THR A 160 -11.37 -15.74 -0.02
C THR A 160 -10.19 -14.78 -0.12
N VAL A 161 -10.16 -13.75 0.74
CA VAL A 161 -9.03 -12.82 0.88
C VAL A 161 -8.25 -13.08 2.14
N THR A 162 -6.93 -12.95 2.07
CA THR A 162 -6.05 -13.03 3.25
C THR A 162 -5.73 -11.62 3.73
N ARG A 163 -6.14 -11.31 4.96
CA ARG A 163 -5.81 -10.04 5.63
C ARG A 163 -4.31 -10.01 5.98
N PRO A 164 -3.71 -8.82 6.21
CA PRO A 164 -2.27 -8.69 6.50
C PRO A 164 -1.81 -9.62 7.64
N LEU A 165 -2.61 -9.72 8.70
CA LEU A 165 -2.33 -10.53 9.89
C LEU A 165 -2.66 -12.04 9.72
N GLY A 166 -3.13 -12.47 8.55
CA GLY A 166 -3.35 -13.87 8.20
C GLY A 166 -4.73 -14.43 8.45
N ARG A 167 -5.64 -13.63 9.00
CA ARG A 167 -7.07 -13.97 9.01
C ARG A 167 -7.59 -13.97 7.58
N THR A 168 -8.34 -15.00 7.22
CA THR A 168 -9.07 -15.06 5.96
C THR A 168 -10.48 -14.51 6.15
N ALA A 169 -11.07 -14.01 5.07
CA ALA A 169 -12.46 -13.64 5.01
C ALA A 169 -13.00 -13.87 3.61
N GLU A 170 -14.27 -14.25 3.50
CA GLU A 170 -14.98 -14.28 2.22
C GLU A 170 -15.57 -12.91 1.94
N VAL A 171 -15.30 -12.39 0.75
CA VAL A 171 -15.74 -11.05 0.36
C VAL A 171 -16.34 -11.06 -1.03
N ARG A 172 -17.43 -10.31 -1.18
CA ARG A 172 -18.16 -10.10 -2.42
C ARG A 172 -18.10 -8.65 -2.90
N VAL A 173 -17.70 -7.74 -2.02
CA VAL A 173 -17.55 -6.31 -2.32
C VAL A 173 -16.16 -5.85 -1.91
N ILE A 174 -15.47 -5.12 -2.79
CA ILE A 174 -14.15 -4.55 -2.50
C ILE A 174 -14.21 -3.04 -2.77
N ASP A 175 -14.06 -2.26 -1.72
CA ASP A 175 -13.90 -0.81 -1.79
C ASP A 175 -12.42 -0.45 -1.66
N PHE A 176 -11.87 0.27 -2.62
CA PHE A 176 -10.48 0.72 -2.59
C PHE A 176 -10.34 2.13 -3.18
N TYR A 177 -9.15 2.72 -3.03
CA TYR A 177 -8.82 4.00 -3.62
C TYR A 177 -7.93 3.84 -4.86
N ALA A 178 -8.28 4.52 -5.94
CA ALA A 178 -7.48 4.63 -7.14
C ALA A 178 -7.42 6.10 -7.59
N GLU A 179 -6.25 6.61 -7.99
CA GLU A 179 -6.11 7.99 -8.49
C GLU A 179 -6.97 8.24 -9.73
N SER A 180 -7.07 7.23 -10.59
CA SER A 180 -8.03 7.18 -11.68
C SER A 180 -8.90 5.96 -11.43
N PRO A 181 -10.19 6.15 -11.08
CA PRO A 181 -11.11 5.03 -11.00
C PRO A 181 -11.01 4.27 -12.33
N PRO A 182 -10.81 2.94 -12.33
CA PRO A 182 -10.78 2.20 -13.57
C PRO A 182 -12.12 2.43 -14.27
N ALA A 183 -12.12 3.26 -15.31
CA ALA A 183 -13.29 3.50 -16.13
C ALA A 183 -13.61 2.18 -16.82
N ALA A 184 -14.56 1.44 -16.25
CA ALA A 184 -15.01 0.13 -16.71
C ALA A 184 -13.87 -0.85 -17.02
N VAL A 185 -13.52 -1.70 -16.05
CA VAL A 185 -12.88 -2.99 -16.35
C VAL A 185 -13.89 -3.80 -17.19
N GLY A 186 -13.90 -3.58 -18.51
CA GLY A 186 -15.00 -4.01 -19.35
C GLY A 186 -15.08 -3.34 -20.73
N ARG A 187 -13.95 -3.06 -21.38
CA ARG A 187 -13.87 -3.08 -22.86
C ARG A 187 -12.41 -3.10 -23.31
N PRO A 188 -11.94 -4.10 -24.06
CA PRO A 188 -10.77 -3.89 -24.88
C PRO A 188 -11.11 -2.73 -25.82
N SER A 189 -10.32 -1.65 -25.75
CA SER A 189 -10.32 -0.61 -26.77
C SER A 189 -10.00 -1.31 -28.09
N SER A 190 -11.04 -1.55 -28.90
CA SER A 190 -10.87 -1.93 -30.28
C SER A 190 -10.08 -0.82 -30.94
N ALA A 191 -8.89 -1.19 -31.40
CA ALA A 191 -7.98 -0.36 -32.15
C ALA A 191 -8.69 0.42 -33.27
N HIS A 192 -8.09 1.56 -33.58
CA HIS A 192 -8.38 2.43 -34.70
C HIS A 192 -8.73 1.66 -35.98
N GLY A 193 -9.82 2.07 -36.63
CA GLY A 193 -10.22 1.55 -37.92
C GLY A 193 -11.29 2.41 -38.59
N ARG A 194 -10.86 3.55 -39.14
CA ARG A 194 -11.12 4.06 -40.50
C ARG A 194 -10.90 5.57 -40.57
#